data_AF-A0A1J3DYD7-F1
#
_entry.id   AF-A0A1J3DYD7-F1
#
_cell.length_a   1.000
_cell.length_b   1.000
_cell.length_c   1.000
_cell.angle_alpha   90.00
_cell.angle_beta   90.00
_cell.angle_gamma   90.00
#
_symmetry.space_group_name_H-M   'P 1'
#
loop_
_entity.id
_entity.type
_entity.pdbx_description
1 polymer ?
#
loop_
_entity_poly.entity_id
_entity_poly.type
_entity_poly.pdbx_seq_one_letter_code
_entity_poly.pdbx_strand_id
1 'polypeptide(L)'
;FASFSEKGLVDKLHSAAMLSPVAYLSHMTTVIGNIAARSFLAEATAIIGVAEFNPKSGLVGAFIKAICLKAGIDCYDLLSVITGKNCCLNASTIDLFLANEPQSTSTKNMIHLSQTVRDKELRKYNYGSGKSNMKHYGQALPPAYNISA
;
A
#
# COMPACT_ATOMS: atom_id res chain seq x y z
N PHE A 1 13.25 -0.63 -3.04
CA PHE A 1 13.28 -0.68 -4.51
C PHE A 1 13.35 0.72 -5.12
N ALA A 2 12.35 1.59 -4.93
CA ALA A 2 12.39 2.96 -5.44
C ALA A 2 13.66 3.75 -5.05
N SER A 3 14.18 3.57 -3.84
CA SER A 3 15.44 4.21 -3.41
C SER A 3 16.67 3.79 -4.22
N PHE A 4 16.66 2.64 -4.91
CA PHE A 4 17.76 2.22 -5.78
C PHE A 4 17.80 3.01 -7.10
N SER A 5 16.70 3.68 -7.48
CA SER A 5 16.70 4.63 -8.60
C SER A 5 17.30 6.00 -8.23
N GLU A 6 17.57 6.24 -6.94
CA GLU A 6 18.13 7.49 -6.46
C GLU A 6 19.67 7.36 -6.37
N LYS A 7 20.39 8.41 -6.77
CA LYS A 7 21.86 8.38 -6.86
C LYS A 7 22.51 8.14 -5.49
N GLY A 8 23.59 7.36 -5.47
CA GLY A 8 24.47 7.19 -4.31
C GLY A 8 24.07 6.12 -3.30
N LEU A 9 22.93 5.43 -3.47
CA LEU A 9 22.58 4.27 -2.64
C LEU A 9 23.15 2.96 -3.22
N VAL A 10 23.06 2.79 -4.54
CA VAL A 10 23.53 1.58 -5.22
C VAL A 10 25.04 1.39 -5.05
N ASP A 11 25.81 2.48 -5.08
CA ASP A 11 27.28 2.45 -4.88
C ASP A 11 27.71 1.98 -3.48
N LYS A 12 26.77 1.93 -2.52
CA LYS A 12 27.01 1.53 -1.12
C LYS A 12 26.57 0.09 -0.83
N LEU A 13 26.00 -0.61 -1.81
CA LEU A 13 25.45 -1.94 -1.64
C LEU A 13 26.24 -2.93 -2.47
N HIS A 14 26.72 -4.00 -1.82
CA HIS A 14 27.35 -5.11 -2.53
C HIS A 14 26.31 -5.97 -3.28
N SER A 15 25.16 -6.22 -2.64
CA SER A 15 24.08 -7.03 -3.19
C SER A 15 22.77 -6.76 -2.46
N ALA A 16 21.63 -6.95 -3.13
CA ALA A 16 20.31 -6.86 -2.52
C ALA A 16 19.44 -8.07 -2.93
N ALA A 17 18.93 -8.81 -1.95
CA ALA A 17 17.95 -9.88 -2.17
C ALA A 17 16.54 -9.33 -1.96
N MET A 18 15.66 -9.56 -2.94
CA MET A 18 14.27 -9.10 -2.90
C MET A 18 13.31 -10.27 -2.84
N LEU A 19 12.65 -10.44 -1.70
CA LEU A 19 11.62 -11.47 -1.51
C LEU A 19 10.25 -10.85 -1.80
N SER A 20 9.56 -11.35 -2.83
CA SER A 20 8.28 -10.79 -3.32
C SER A 20 8.35 -9.28 -3.64
N PRO A 21 9.22 -8.85 -4.59
CA PRO A 21 9.38 -7.44 -4.92
C PRO A 21 8.07 -6.82 -5.44
N VAL A 22 7.68 -5.68 -4.87
CA VAL A 22 6.53 -4.89 -5.32
C VAL A 22 7.03 -3.60 -5.96
N ALA A 23 6.89 -3.50 -7.28
CA ALA A 23 7.16 -2.28 -8.05
C ALA A 23 5.87 -1.67 -8.59
N TYR A 24 5.05 -2.47 -9.26
CA TYR A 24 3.76 -2.04 -9.80
C TYR A 24 2.63 -2.83 -9.14
N LEU A 25 1.56 -2.14 -8.78
CA LEU A 25 0.35 -2.73 -8.19
C LEU A 25 -0.84 -2.74 -9.17
N SER A 26 -0.63 -2.31 -10.41
CA SER A 26 -1.66 -2.21 -11.46
C SER A 26 -2.35 -3.54 -11.81
N HIS A 27 -1.67 -4.66 -11.59
CA HIS A 27 -2.15 -6.02 -11.88
C HIS A 27 -2.43 -6.84 -10.62
N MET A 28 -2.54 -6.20 -9.45
CA MET A 28 -2.90 -6.89 -8.21
C MET A 28 -4.27 -7.56 -8.33
N THR A 29 -4.31 -8.87 -8.09
CA THR A 29 -5.52 -9.71 -8.17
C THR A 29 -6.32 -9.73 -6.87
N THR A 30 -5.73 -9.27 -5.77
CA THR A 30 -6.37 -9.17 -4.47
C THR A 30 -7.58 -8.24 -4.51
N VAL A 31 -8.79 -8.82 -4.39
CA VAL A 31 -10.07 -8.13 -4.53
C VAL A 31 -10.21 -6.97 -3.55
N ILE A 32 -9.93 -7.22 -2.26
CA ILE A 32 -10.05 -6.17 -1.23
C ILE A 32 -9.12 -4.99 -1.51
N GLY A 33 -7.90 -5.26 -1.96
CA GLY A 33 -6.90 -4.25 -2.27
C GLY A 33 -7.30 -3.41 -3.48
N ASN A 34 -7.86 -4.04 -4.51
CA ASN A 34 -8.31 -3.34 -5.72
C ASN A 34 -9.52 -2.43 -5.43
N ILE A 35 -10.50 -2.94 -4.66
CA ILE A 35 -11.65 -2.15 -4.19
C ILE A 35 -11.17 -0.97 -3.34
N ALA A 36 -10.33 -1.24 -2.33
CA ALA A 36 -9.81 -0.21 -1.43
C ALA A 36 -9.08 0.89 -2.22
N ALA A 37 -8.17 0.51 -3.11
CA ALA A 37 -7.39 1.46 -3.90
C ALA A 37 -8.24 2.33 -4.83
N ARG A 38 -9.34 1.81 -5.38
CA ARG A 38 -10.22 2.57 -6.29
C ARG A 38 -11.30 3.37 -5.60
N SER A 39 -11.53 3.13 -4.31
CA SER A 39 -12.62 3.74 -3.56
C SER A 39 -12.36 5.19 -3.12
N PHE A 40 -11.12 5.68 -3.20
CA PHE A 40 -10.69 6.98 -2.67
C PHE A 40 -10.98 7.22 -1.18
N LEU A 41 -11.30 6.15 -0.44
CA LEU A 41 -11.69 6.25 0.95
C LEU A 41 -10.51 6.61 1.87
N ALA A 42 -9.28 6.20 1.51
CA ALA A 42 -8.07 6.61 2.24
C ALA A 42 -7.87 8.14 2.17
N GLU A 43 -8.10 8.72 0.99
CA GLU A 43 -8.06 10.16 0.74
C GLU A 43 -9.16 10.88 1.52
N ALA A 44 -10.38 10.33 1.54
CA ALA A 44 -11.47 10.85 2.37
C ALA A 44 -11.12 10.81 3.87
N THR A 45 -10.51 9.72 4.35
CA THR A 45 -10.07 9.61 5.76
C THR A 45 -8.94 10.59 6.09
N ALA A 46 -8.05 10.89 5.14
CA ALA A 46 -7.01 11.89 5.33
C ALA A 46 -7.60 13.31 5.41
N ILE A 47 -8.65 13.60 4.64
CA ILE A 47 -9.34 14.91 4.70
C ILE A 47 -9.99 15.14 6.07
N ILE A 48 -10.55 14.09 6.70
CA ILE A 48 -11.12 14.17 8.05
C ILE A 48 -10.06 14.06 9.16
N GLY A 49 -8.76 14.10 8.82
CA GLY A 49 -7.66 14.21 9.78
C GLY A 49 -7.12 12.89 10.34
N VAL A 50 -7.48 11.74 9.77
CA VAL A 50 -6.90 10.45 10.20
C VAL A 50 -5.51 10.29 9.60
N ALA A 51 -4.48 10.62 10.38
CA ALA A 51 -3.08 10.56 9.94
C ALA A 51 -2.50 9.13 9.99
N GLU A 52 -2.94 8.32 10.96
CA GLU A 52 -2.52 6.93 11.15
C GLU A 52 -3.55 5.97 10.57
N PHE A 53 -3.10 5.10 9.67
CA PHE A 53 -3.83 3.94 9.22
C PHE A 53 -3.45 2.75 10.10
N ASN A 54 -4.32 2.40 11.04
CA ASN A 54 -4.16 1.27 11.92
C ASN A 54 -5.28 0.25 11.69
N PRO A 55 -5.03 -0.89 11.04
CA PRO A 55 -6.06 -1.89 10.73
C PRO A 55 -6.81 -2.44 11.96
N LYS A 56 -6.17 -2.38 13.14
CA LYS A 56 -6.73 -2.84 14.42
C LYS A 56 -7.54 -1.74 15.12
N SER A 57 -7.44 -0.48 14.71
CA SER A 57 -8.15 0.65 15.34
C SER A 57 -9.60 0.77 14.87
N GLY A 58 -10.47 1.41 15.67
CA GLY A 58 -11.92 1.38 15.47
C GLY A 58 -12.39 1.82 14.08
N LEU A 59 -11.95 2.99 13.60
CA LEU A 59 -12.44 3.56 12.33
C LEU A 59 -11.95 2.76 11.11
N VAL A 60 -10.66 2.41 11.09
CA VAL A 60 -10.06 1.66 9.98
C VAL A 60 -10.46 0.18 10.02
N GLY A 61 -10.58 -0.42 11.20
CA GLY A 61 -11.07 -1.78 11.37
C GLY A 61 -12.53 -1.93 10.96
N ALA A 62 -13.40 -0.97 11.31
CA ALA A 62 -14.78 -0.93 10.83
C ALA A 62 -14.85 -0.80 9.30
N PHE A 63 -13.96 0.02 8.73
CA PHE A 63 -13.82 0.18 7.29
C PHE A 63 -13.43 -1.13 6.58
N ILE A 64 -12.43 -1.84 7.10
CA ILE A 64 -12.00 -3.14 6.55
C ILE A 64 -13.19 -4.11 6.58
N LYS A 65 -13.87 -4.25 7.74
CA LYS A 65 -15.05 -5.11 7.87
C LYS A 65 -16.14 -4.77 6.85
N ALA A 66 -16.39 -3.49 6.59
CA ALA A 66 -17.38 -3.06 5.58
C ALA A 66 -16.99 -3.50 4.16
N ILE A 67 -15.71 -3.39 3.78
CA ILE A 67 -15.26 -3.88 2.47
C ILE A 67 -15.35 -5.41 2.39
N CYS A 68 -14.98 -6.12 3.45
CA CYS A 68 -15.08 -7.58 3.52
C CYS A 68 -16.50 -8.08 3.29
N LEU A 69 -17.47 -7.48 3.99
CA LEU A 69 -18.90 -7.76 3.83
C LEU A 69 -19.36 -7.50 2.39
N LYS A 70 -18.96 -6.35 1.81
CA LYS A 70 -19.31 -5.99 0.43
C LYS A 70 -18.70 -6.94 -0.61
N ALA A 71 -17.48 -7.43 -0.35
CA ALA A 71 -16.76 -8.31 -1.25
C ALA A 71 -17.14 -9.81 -1.07
N GLY A 72 -17.95 -10.15 -0.06
CA GLY A 72 -18.27 -11.53 0.28
C GLY A 72 -17.06 -12.33 0.77
N ILE A 73 -16.09 -11.66 1.37
CA ILE A 73 -14.82 -12.25 1.83
C ILE A 73 -14.87 -12.45 3.34
N ASP A 74 -14.47 -13.63 3.80
CA ASP A 74 -14.24 -13.87 5.22
C ASP A 74 -12.92 -13.20 5.65
N CYS A 75 -13.04 -12.15 6.45
CA CYS A 75 -11.90 -11.41 6.97
C CYS A 75 -11.38 -11.92 8.32
N TYR A 76 -11.87 -13.06 8.81
CA TYR A 76 -11.17 -13.79 9.87
C TYR A 76 -9.76 -14.20 9.42
N ASP A 77 -9.60 -14.61 8.16
CA ASP A 77 -8.29 -14.88 7.56
C ASP A 77 -7.78 -13.71 6.72
N LEU A 78 -7.64 -12.54 7.38
CA LEU A 78 -7.15 -11.32 6.74
C LEU A 78 -5.78 -11.53 6.05
N LEU A 79 -4.96 -12.45 6.59
CA LEU A 79 -3.66 -12.77 6.02
C LEU A 79 -3.79 -13.40 4.63
N SER A 80 -4.62 -14.45 4.48
CA SER A 80 -4.85 -15.05 3.16
C SER A 80 -5.56 -14.11 2.20
N VAL A 81 -6.42 -13.23 2.72
CA VAL A 81 -7.10 -12.22 1.89
C VAL A 81 -6.11 -11.22 1.29
N ILE A 82 -5.11 -10.78 2.05
CA ILE A 82 -4.13 -9.79 1.59
C ILE A 82 -3.00 -10.46 0.78
N THR A 83 -2.47 -11.57 1.28
CA THR A 83 -1.26 -12.21 0.73
C THR A 83 -1.55 -13.34 -0.28
N GLY A 84 -2.81 -13.75 -0.40
CA GLY A 84 -3.23 -14.90 -1.19
C GLY A 84 -3.26 -16.19 -0.37
N LYS A 85 -3.86 -17.25 -0.94
CA LYS A 85 -3.95 -18.56 -0.28
C LYS A 85 -2.55 -19.10 0.06
N ASN A 86 -2.34 -19.45 1.31
CA ASN A 86 -1.09 -20.04 1.79
C ASN A 86 -1.24 -21.55 2.00
N CYS A 87 -0.37 -22.35 1.40
CA CYS A 87 -0.33 -23.82 1.53
C CYS A 87 0.35 -24.32 2.81
N CYS A 88 1.12 -23.45 3.44
CA CYS A 88 2.36 -23.85 4.08
C CYS A 88 2.49 -23.30 5.50
N LEU A 89 1.56 -22.43 5.92
CA LEU A 89 1.39 -22.00 7.30
C LEU A 89 0.16 -22.69 7.89
N ASN A 90 0.31 -23.24 9.10
CA ASN A 90 -0.82 -23.76 9.86
C ASN A 90 -1.53 -22.62 10.62
N ALA A 91 -2.78 -22.88 11.05
CA ALA A 91 -3.62 -21.88 11.73
C ALA A 91 -2.92 -21.29 12.97
N SER A 92 -2.29 -22.12 13.80
CA SER A 92 -1.59 -21.65 15.00
C SER A 92 -0.44 -20.68 14.70
N THR A 93 0.26 -20.87 13.57
CA THR A 93 1.31 -19.95 13.12
C THR A 93 0.71 -18.64 12.65
N ILE A 94 -0.41 -18.69 11.91
CA ILE A 94 -1.13 -17.51 11.46
C ILE A 94 -1.63 -16.69 12.66
N ASP A 95 -2.20 -17.33 13.68
CA ASP A 95 -2.66 -16.66 14.90
C ASP A 95 -1.53 -15.92 15.62
N LEU A 96 -0.34 -16.54 15.71
CA LEU A 96 0.85 -15.91 16.28
C LEU A 96 1.30 -14.68 15.47
N PHE A 97 1.22 -14.76 14.14
CA PHE A 97 1.49 -13.61 13.27
C PHE A 97 0.48 -12.49 13.50
N LEU A 98 -0.81 -12.79 13.49
CA LEU A 98 -1.90 -11.81 13.64
C LEU A 98 -1.95 -11.18 15.05
N ALA A 99 -1.38 -11.83 16.06
CA ALA A 99 -1.19 -11.22 17.37
C ALA A 99 -0.38 -9.92 17.28
N ASN A 100 0.63 -9.89 16.41
CA ASN A 100 1.53 -8.75 16.25
C ASN A 100 1.19 -7.91 15.01
N GLU A 101 0.83 -8.56 13.91
CA GLU A 101 0.52 -7.94 12.61
C GLU A 101 -0.99 -7.79 12.37
N PRO A 102 -1.43 -6.97 11.41
CA PRO A 102 -0.65 -5.94 10.72
C PRO A 102 -0.37 -4.73 11.63
N GLN A 103 0.86 -4.21 11.56
CA GLN A 103 1.23 -2.94 12.20
C GLN A 103 0.65 -1.73 11.46
N SER A 104 0.57 -0.60 12.16
CA SER A 104 0.05 0.64 11.57
C SER A 104 1.07 1.31 10.64
N THR A 105 0.54 2.16 9.76
CA THR A 105 1.32 2.98 8.81
C THR A 105 0.65 4.35 8.69
N SER A 106 1.31 5.33 8.05
CA SER A 106 0.62 6.58 7.71
C SER A 106 -0.49 6.36 6.67
N THR A 107 -1.59 7.10 6.79
CA THR A 107 -2.66 7.15 5.77
C THR A 107 -2.09 7.60 4.42
N LYS A 108 -1.09 8.49 4.43
CA LYS A 108 -0.38 8.93 3.23
C LYS A 108 0.27 7.75 2.47
N ASN A 109 0.83 6.78 3.17
CA ASN A 109 1.40 5.58 2.55
C ASN A 109 0.33 4.75 1.84
N MET A 110 -0.84 4.57 2.48
CA MET A 110 -1.97 3.84 1.87
C MET A 110 -2.54 4.55 0.64
N ILE A 111 -2.61 5.89 0.68
CA ILE A 111 -2.98 6.70 -0.49
C ILE A 111 -1.95 6.51 -1.61
N HIS A 112 -0.65 6.49 -1.30
CA HIS A 112 0.40 6.30 -2.31
C HIS A 112 0.30 4.95 -3.01
N LEU A 113 0.07 3.87 -2.25
CA LEU A 113 -0.15 2.54 -2.84
C LEU A 113 -1.40 2.54 -3.73
N SER A 114 -2.46 3.24 -3.32
CA SER A 114 -3.69 3.39 -4.09
C SER A 114 -3.48 4.15 -5.40
N GLN A 115 -2.66 5.22 -5.39
CA GLN A 115 -2.24 5.93 -6.60
C GLN A 115 -1.51 5.00 -7.57
N THR A 116 -0.61 4.16 -7.07
CA THR A 116 0.15 3.19 -7.89
C THR A 116 -0.78 2.17 -8.59
N VAL A 117 -1.85 1.75 -7.92
CA VAL A 117 -2.88 0.87 -8.52
C VAL A 117 -3.66 1.59 -9.62
N ARG A 118 -4.07 2.83 -9.38
CA ARG A 118 -4.95 3.60 -10.30
C ARG A 118 -4.20 4.15 -11.51
N ASP A 119 -3.06 4.76 -11.28
CA ASP A 119 -2.24 5.44 -12.29
C ASP A 119 -1.43 4.44 -13.12
N LYS A 120 -1.24 3.21 -12.59
CA LYS A 120 -0.49 2.12 -13.20
C LYS A 120 0.99 2.43 -13.45
N GLU A 121 1.51 3.42 -12.77
CA GLU A 121 2.88 3.88 -12.90
C GLU A 121 3.56 3.91 -11.52
N LEU A 122 4.87 3.65 -11.50
CA LEU A 122 5.67 3.76 -10.30
C LEU A 122 6.23 5.19 -10.21
N ARG A 123 5.55 6.04 -9.44
CA ARG A 123 5.91 7.46 -9.27
C ARG A 123 5.98 7.87 -7.80
N LYS A 124 6.59 9.03 -7.55
CA LYS A 124 6.52 9.73 -6.26
C LYS A 124 5.07 10.08 -5.92
N TYR A 125 4.79 10.30 -4.63
CA TYR A 125 3.44 10.59 -4.12
C TYR A 125 2.78 11.77 -4.85
N ASN A 126 1.54 11.60 -5.31
CA ASN A 126 0.77 12.69 -5.87
C ASN A 126 0.03 13.46 -4.77
N TYR A 127 0.29 14.76 -4.64
CA TYR A 127 -0.35 15.63 -3.66
C TYR A 127 -1.74 16.15 -4.08
N GLY A 128 -2.31 15.59 -5.15
CA GLY A 128 -3.69 15.85 -5.59
C GLY A 128 -3.88 17.13 -6.40
N SER A 129 -2.90 18.02 -6.46
CA SER A 129 -2.94 19.19 -7.35
C SER A 129 -1.56 19.49 -7.95
N GLY A 130 -1.56 20.04 -9.17
CA GLY A 130 -0.33 20.49 -9.82
C GLY A 130 0.43 21.55 -9.02
N LYS A 131 -0.28 22.43 -8.29
CA LYS A 131 0.33 23.44 -7.40
C LYS A 131 1.04 22.79 -6.22
N SER A 132 0.42 21.79 -5.58
CA SER A 132 1.03 21.07 -4.47
C SER A 132 2.25 20.26 -4.93
N ASN A 133 2.14 19.56 -6.07
CA ASN A 133 3.26 18.83 -6.66
C ASN A 133 4.40 19.78 -7.06
N MET A 134 4.09 20.96 -7.61
CA MET A 134 5.09 21.99 -7.93
C MET A 134 5.87 22.42 -6.69
N LYS A 135 5.18 22.62 -5.56
CA LYS A 135 5.82 22.95 -4.27
C LYS A 135 6.77 21.85 -3.78
N HIS A 136 6.45 20.58 -4.04
CA HIS A 136 7.22 19.44 -3.56
C HIS A 136 8.33 18.98 -4.52
N TYR A 137 8.12 19.12 -5.83
CA TYR A 137 8.97 18.50 -6.85
C TYR A 137 9.50 19.49 -7.90
N GLY A 138 9.04 20.74 -7.92
CA GLY A 138 9.37 21.70 -8.98
C GLY A 138 8.69 21.39 -10.32
N GLN A 139 7.73 20.47 -10.34
CA GLN A 139 6.95 20.09 -11.52
C GLN A 139 5.52 19.69 -11.12
N ALA A 140 4.56 19.89 -12.03
CA ALA A 140 3.14 19.65 -11.76
C ALA A 140 2.76 18.17 -11.63
N LEU A 141 3.51 17.29 -12.31
CA LEU A 141 3.33 15.84 -12.23
C LEU A 141 4.43 15.24 -11.33
N PRO A 142 4.12 14.29 -10.44
CA PRO A 142 5.14 13.61 -9.66
C PRO A 142 6.15 12.90 -10.57
N PRO A 143 7.46 12.98 -10.27
CA PRO A 143 8.48 12.24 -11.01
C PRO A 143 8.26 10.72 -10.94
N ALA A 144 8.48 10.04 -12.07
CA ALA A 144 8.54 8.58 -12.11
C ALA A 144 9.88 8.08 -11.57
N TYR A 145 9.85 6.91 -10.93
CA TYR A 145 11.09 6.23 -10.54
C TYR A 145 11.65 5.47 -11.75
N ASN A 146 12.89 5.79 -12.14
CA ASN A 146 13.56 5.06 -13.21
C ASN A 146 14.25 3.83 -12.62
N ILE A 147 13.61 2.68 -12.79
CA ILE A 147 14.07 1.38 -12.29
C ILE A 147 14.70 0.53 -13.39
N SER A 148 14.83 1.09 -14.60
CA SER A 148 15.58 0.48 -15.69
C SER A 148 17.07 0.65 -15.38
N ALA A 149 17.78 -0.46 -15.23
CA ALA A 149 19.23 -0.52 -15.05
C ALA A 149 19.95 -0.28 -16.38
#